data_AF-A0A392S7V1-F1
#
_entry.id   AF-A0A392S7V1-F1
#
_cell.length_a   1.000
_cell.length_b   1.000
_cell.length_c   1.000
_cell.angle_alpha   90.00
_cell.angle_beta   90.00
_cell.angle_gamma   90.00
#
_symmetry.space_group_name_H-M   'P 1'
#
loop_
_entity.id
_entity.type
_entity.pdbx_description
1 polymer ?
#
loop_
_entity_poly.entity_id
_entity_poly.type
_entity_poly.pdbx_seq_one_letter_code
_entity_poly.pdbx_strand_id
1 'polypeptide(L)'
;ASVFGNGKGTASGGSPKARVAAYKVCWPPLAVGGGCYEADILSAFEAAISDGVDVLSVSLGGSNVEFLESGISIGSFHAVAKGIVVVSSIGNSGPTPFSASNLEPWTITVA
;
A
#
# COMPACT_ATOMS: atom_id res chain seq x y z
N ALA A 1 11.42 -22.58 7.21
CA ALA A 1 11.57 -22.15 5.81
C ALA A 1 13.02 -21.73 5.55
N SER A 2 13.50 -21.99 4.35
CA SER A 2 14.73 -21.43 3.77
C SER A 2 14.56 -21.37 2.26
N VAL A 3 15.27 -20.46 1.60
CA VAL A 3 15.29 -20.33 0.13
C VAL A 3 16.71 -20.64 -0.34
N PHE A 4 16.88 -21.75 -1.08
CA PHE A 4 18.20 -22.27 -1.49
C PHE A 4 19.22 -22.39 -0.34
N GLY A 5 18.75 -22.72 0.87
CA GLY A 5 19.60 -22.83 2.06
C GLY A 5 19.83 -21.51 2.82
N ASN A 6 19.45 -20.36 2.27
CA ASN A 6 19.54 -19.06 2.93
C ASN A 6 18.32 -18.79 3.82
N GLY A 7 18.51 -18.02 4.91
CA GLY A 7 17.43 -17.59 5.80
C GLY A 7 16.77 -18.73 6.59
N LYS A 8 17.55 -19.73 7.02
CA LYS A 8 17.04 -20.89 7.78
C LYS A 8 16.39 -20.46 9.09
N GLY A 9 15.09 -20.71 9.23
CA GLY A 9 14.33 -20.45 10.47
C GLY A 9 12.83 -20.65 10.26
N THR A 10 12.01 -20.21 11.22
CA THR A 10 10.55 -20.14 11.05
C THR A 10 10.16 -18.70 10.77
N ALA A 11 9.60 -18.44 9.59
CA ALA A 11 9.13 -17.11 9.24
C ALA A 11 7.87 -16.75 10.02
N SER A 12 7.78 -15.51 10.47
CA SER A 12 6.64 -14.97 11.20
C SER A 12 6.51 -13.48 10.89
N GLY A 13 5.28 -12.98 10.75
CA GLY A 13 5.02 -11.54 10.63
C GLY A 13 5.19 -10.80 11.96
N GLY A 14 5.13 -9.47 11.92
CA GLY A 14 5.20 -8.62 13.12
C GLY A 14 4.04 -8.82 14.11
N SER A 15 2.86 -9.23 13.61
CA SER A 15 1.70 -9.61 14.43
C SER A 15 1.14 -10.97 13.98
N PRO A 16 1.65 -12.10 14.52
CA PRO A 16 1.33 -13.44 14.02
C PRO A 16 -0.11 -13.90 14.25
N LYS A 17 -0.85 -13.20 15.12
CA LYS A 17 -2.25 -13.51 15.48
C LYS A 17 -3.25 -12.57 14.83
N ALA A 18 -2.79 -11.58 14.06
CA ALA A 18 -3.68 -10.67 13.33
C ALA A 18 -4.49 -11.43 12.28
N ARG A 19 -5.71 -10.96 12.02
CA ARG A 19 -6.50 -11.42 10.86
C ARG A 19 -6.05 -10.64 9.62
N VAL A 20 -6.11 -11.30 8.47
CA VAL A 20 -5.72 -10.69 7.19
C VAL A 20 -6.93 -10.68 6.25
N ALA A 21 -7.27 -9.50 5.76
CA ALA A 21 -8.15 -9.31 4.62
C ALA A 21 -7.30 -8.81 3.45
N ALA A 22 -7.47 -9.43 2.27
CA ALA A 22 -6.65 -9.14 1.10
C ALA A 22 -7.49 -8.50 -0.01
N TYR A 23 -7.13 -7.28 -0.38
CA TYR A 23 -7.76 -6.52 -1.48
C TYR A 23 -6.78 -6.45 -2.65
N LYS A 24 -7.05 -7.23 -3.69
CA LYS A 24 -6.15 -7.31 -4.84
C LYS A 24 -6.42 -6.17 -5.82
N VAL A 25 -5.46 -5.27 -5.96
CA VAL A 25 -5.55 -4.10 -6.86
C VAL A 25 -4.51 -4.08 -7.97
N CYS A 26 -3.52 -4.97 -7.89
CA CYS A 26 -2.44 -5.07 -8.87
C CYS A 26 -2.57 -6.34 -9.69
N TRP A 27 -2.33 -6.18 -10.99
CA TRP A 27 -2.46 -7.25 -11.97
C TRP A 27 -1.14 -7.45 -12.74
N PRO A 28 -0.89 -8.68 -13.23
CA PRO A 28 0.26 -8.93 -14.09
C PRO A 28 0.26 -8.00 -15.30
N PRO A 29 1.45 -7.61 -15.81
CA PRO A 29 1.55 -6.86 -17.05
C PRO A 29 0.96 -7.66 -18.21
N LEU A 30 0.01 -7.05 -18.92
CA LEU A 30 -0.56 -7.48 -20.19
C LEU A 30 0.03 -6.65 -21.34
N ALA A 31 -0.12 -7.13 -22.58
CA ALA A 31 0.44 -6.50 -23.78
C ALA A 31 -0.01 -5.04 -24.02
N VAL A 32 -1.09 -4.60 -23.36
CA VAL A 32 -1.69 -3.26 -23.49
C VAL A 32 -1.71 -2.46 -22.17
N GLY A 33 -1.09 -2.97 -21.10
CA GLY A 33 -1.09 -2.33 -19.78
C GLY A 33 -1.00 -3.35 -18.64
N GLY A 34 -0.93 -2.88 -17.40
CA GLY A 34 -0.95 -3.70 -16.20
C GLY A 34 -0.45 -2.93 -14.99
N GLY A 35 -0.26 -3.61 -13.87
CA GLY A 35 0.06 -2.95 -12.60
C GLY A 35 -1.21 -2.64 -11.80
N CYS A 36 -1.16 -1.56 -11.04
CA CYS A 36 -2.19 -1.21 -10.07
C CYS A 36 -2.95 0.01 -10.59
N TYR A 37 -4.22 -0.19 -10.95
CA TYR A 37 -5.04 0.88 -11.50
C TYR A 37 -5.66 1.71 -10.39
N GLU A 38 -5.71 3.04 -10.56
CA GLU A 38 -6.28 3.97 -9.58
C GLU A 38 -7.73 3.60 -9.19
N ALA A 39 -8.54 3.13 -10.15
CA ALA A 39 -9.90 2.68 -9.90
C ALA A 39 -9.96 1.44 -8.98
N ASP A 40 -9.05 0.48 -9.17
CA ASP A 40 -8.96 -0.71 -8.31
C ASP A 40 -8.49 -0.33 -6.91
N ILE A 41 -7.53 0.60 -6.81
CA ILE A 41 -7.02 1.13 -5.54
C ILE A 41 -8.14 1.79 -4.74
N LEU A 42 -8.88 2.71 -5.35
CA LEU A 42 -10.00 3.40 -4.70
C LEU A 42 -11.10 2.43 -4.25
N SER A 43 -11.49 1.50 -5.13
CA SER A 43 -12.46 0.45 -4.81
C SER A 43 -12.03 -0.41 -3.62
N ALA A 44 -10.74 -0.76 -3.54
CA ALA A 44 -10.20 -1.50 -2.40
C ALA A 44 -10.20 -0.69 -1.10
N PHE A 45 -9.91 0.62 -1.14
CA PHE A 45 -10.02 1.48 0.04
C PHE A 45 -11.47 1.55 0.52
N GLU A 46 -12.44 1.74 -0.37
CA GLU A 46 -13.87 1.74 -0.02
C GLU A 46 -14.30 0.41 0.61
N ALA A 47 -13.90 -0.72 0.01
CA ALA A 47 -14.19 -2.04 0.54
C ALA A 47 -13.56 -2.25 1.92
N ALA A 48 -12.29 -1.91 2.10
CA ALA A 48 -11.59 -2.07 3.38
C ALA A 48 -12.17 -1.20 4.48
N ILE A 49 -12.56 0.03 4.17
CA ILE A 49 -13.26 0.92 5.11
C ILE A 49 -14.62 0.32 5.50
N SER A 50 -15.39 -0.16 4.52
CA SER A 50 -16.69 -0.80 4.76
C SER A 50 -16.58 -2.07 5.60
N ASP A 51 -15.53 -2.87 5.38
CA ASP A 51 -15.26 -4.10 6.12
C ASP A 51 -14.76 -3.84 7.55
N GLY A 52 -14.40 -2.59 7.86
CA GLY A 52 -13.98 -2.16 9.19
C GLY A 52 -12.60 -2.68 9.58
N VAL A 53 -11.64 -2.66 8.65
CA VAL A 53 -10.24 -3.03 8.97
C VAL A 53 -9.61 -2.05 9.96
N ASP A 54 -8.70 -2.54 10.81
CA ASP A 54 -8.04 -1.68 11.80
C ASP A 54 -6.83 -0.91 11.23
N VAL A 55 -6.09 -1.55 10.31
CA VAL A 55 -4.86 -1.02 9.70
C VAL A 55 -4.80 -1.45 8.22
N LEU A 56 -4.38 -0.53 7.36
CA LEU A 56 -4.10 -0.78 5.95
C LEU A 56 -2.59 -0.74 5.69
N SER A 57 -2.08 -1.81 5.07
CA SER A 57 -0.71 -1.90 4.58
C SER A 57 -0.72 -1.75 3.05
N VAL A 58 -0.25 -0.61 2.56
CA VAL A 58 -0.34 -0.20 1.15
C VAL A 58 1.06 -0.09 0.57
N SER A 59 1.63 -1.24 0.18
CA SER A 59 2.95 -1.30 -0.48
C SER A 59 2.84 -0.99 -1.97
N LEU A 60 2.27 0.17 -2.28
CA LEU A 60 2.05 0.72 -3.61
C LEU A 60 2.64 2.12 -3.68
N GLY A 61 2.89 2.60 -4.89
CA GLY A 61 3.36 3.96 -5.13
C GLY A 61 3.24 4.29 -6.61
N GLY A 62 3.13 5.57 -6.91
CA GLY A 62 2.99 6.09 -8.25
C GLY A 62 3.94 7.25 -8.51
N SER A 63 3.70 7.95 -9.61
CA SER A 63 4.35 9.24 -9.86
C SER A 63 3.97 10.26 -8.79
N ASN A 64 4.86 11.21 -8.54
CA ASN A 64 4.58 12.34 -7.66
C ASN A 64 3.58 13.27 -8.36
N VAL A 65 2.31 13.10 -8.01
CA VAL A 65 1.18 13.93 -8.42
C VAL A 65 0.62 14.66 -7.21
N GLU A 66 -0.22 15.67 -7.45
CA GLU A 66 -0.94 16.36 -6.38
C GLU A 66 -1.85 15.38 -5.61
N PHE A 67 -2.10 15.64 -4.33
CA PHE A 67 -2.85 14.71 -3.47
C PHE A 67 -4.24 14.36 -4.00
N LEU A 68 -4.91 15.31 -4.65
CA LEU A 68 -6.25 15.11 -5.24
C LEU A 68 -6.22 14.34 -6.57
N GLU A 69 -5.04 14.01 -7.09
CA GLU A 69 -4.85 13.22 -8.31
C GLU A 69 -4.35 11.80 -8.01
N SER A 70 -4.07 11.48 -6.74
CA SER A 70 -3.62 10.17 -6.29
C SER A 70 -4.76 9.42 -5.59
N GLY A 71 -5.16 8.27 -6.12
CA GLY A 71 -6.15 7.39 -5.47
C GLY A 71 -5.64 6.79 -4.17
N ILE A 72 -4.32 6.63 -4.00
CA ILE A 72 -3.72 6.27 -2.70
C ILE A 72 -3.98 7.37 -1.69
N SER A 73 -3.68 8.63 -2.04
CA SER A 73 -3.83 9.78 -1.14
C SER A 73 -5.31 10.05 -0.79
N ILE A 74 -6.21 9.99 -1.78
CA ILE A 74 -7.66 10.12 -1.57
C ILE A 74 -8.18 8.98 -0.69
N GLY A 75 -7.90 7.74 -1.05
CA GLY A 75 -8.36 6.57 -0.32
C GLY A 75 -7.84 6.54 1.13
N SER A 76 -6.56 6.92 1.32
CA SER A 76 -5.95 7.00 2.64
C SER A 76 -6.55 8.11 3.50
N PHE A 77 -6.89 9.25 2.91
CA PHE A 77 -7.58 10.34 3.62
C PHE A 77 -8.93 9.86 4.17
N HIS A 78 -9.74 9.18 3.35
CA HIS A 78 -11.02 8.63 3.78
C HIS A 78 -10.88 7.56 4.86
N ALA A 79 -9.86 6.69 4.77
CA ALA A 79 -9.58 5.67 5.77
C ALA A 79 -9.17 6.30 7.12
N VAL A 80 -8.25 7.27 7.11
CA VAL A 80 -7.80 7.97 8.32
C VAL A 80 -8.93 8.77 8.96
N ALA A 81 -9.81 9.39 8.15
CA ALA A 81 -11.01 10.06 8.65
C ALA A 81 -12.00 9.11 9.37
N LYS A 82 -11.88 7.80 9.15
CA LYS A 82 -12.64 6.74 9.84
C LYS A 82 -11.86 6.05 10.96
N GLY A 83 -10.67 6.55 11.30
CA GLY A 83 -9.82 6.00 12.36
C GLY A 83 -8.98 4.80 11.95
N ILE A 84 -8.86 4.53 10.64
CA ILE A 84 -8.04 3.44 10.10
C ILE A 84 -6.64 3.96 9.80
N VAL A 85 -5.61 3.35 10.39
CA VAL A 85 -4.22 3.74 10.15
C VAL A 85 -3.77 3.20 8.79
N VAL A 86 -3.14 4.04 7.98
CA VAL A 86 -2.59 3.65 6.67
C VAL A 86 -1.07 3.75 6.71
N VAL A 87 -0.41 2.66 6.34
CA VAL A 87 1.04 2.54 6.24
C VAL A 87 1.41 2.31 4.77
N SER A 88 2.23 3.22 4.21
CA SER A 88 2.61 3.20 2.80
C SER A 88 4.14 3.16 2.63
N SER A 89 4.62 2.58 1.53
CA SER A 89 6.06 2.61 1.19
C SER A 89 6.45 3.95 0.57
N ILE A 90 7.66 4.44 0.84
CA ILE A 90 8.18 5.67 0.20
C ILE A 90 8.54 5.48 -1.28
N GLY A 91 8.69 4.22 -1.73
CA GLY A 91 9.10 3.85 -3.07
C GLY A 91 10.61 3.61 -3.19
N ASN A 92 11.02 2.99 -4.30
CA ASN A 92 12.40 2.51 -4.51
C ASN A 92 13.19 3.32 -5.55
N SER A 93 12.73 4.53 -5.89
CA SER A 93 13.34 5.38 -6.94
C SER A 93 14.52 6.23 -6.48
N GLY A 94 14.99 6.03 -5.23
CA GLY A 94 16.18 6.70 -4.72
C GLY A 94 17.47 6.31 -5.46
N PRO A 95 18.60 6.97 -5.18
CA PRO A 95 18.85 7.86 -4.04
C PRO A 95 18.77 9.37 -4.35
N THR A 96 18.33 9.75 -5.55
CA THR A 96 18.26 11.16 -5.93
C THR A 96 17.25 11.93 -5.07
N PRO A 97 17.53 13.18 -4.67
CA PRO A 97 16.55 14.02 -3.97
C PRO A 97 15.20 14.07 -4.71
N PHE A 98 14.11 14.20 -3.95
CA PHE A 98 12.73 14.28 -4.48
C PHE A 98 12.21 13.03 -5.21
N SER A 99 12.83 11.85 -4.97
CA SER A 99 12.36 10.57 -5.52
C SER A 99 11.31 9.84 -4.66
N ALA A 100 10.94 10.42 -3.52
CA ALA A 100 9.98 9.85 -2.58
C ALA A 100 8.55 9.98 -3.10
N SER A 101 7.69 9.02 -2.76
CA SER A 101 6.26 8.97 -3.07
C SER A 101 5.44 8.77 -1.79
N ASN A 102 4.11 8.89 -1.87
CA ASN A 102 3.18 8.80 -0.74
C ASN A 102 3.54 9.79 0.38
N LEU A 103 3.57 11.08 0.04
CA LEU A 103 4.03 12.16 0.93
C LEU A 103 2.87 12.88 1.63
N GLU A 104 1.66 12.33 1.55
CA GLU A 104 0.51 12.88 2.23
C GLU A 104 0.70 12.84 3.76
N PRO A 105 0.33 13.91 4.49
CA PRO A 105 0.68 14.05 5.90
C PRO A 105 -0.11 13.13 6.83
N TRP A 106 -1.15 12.46 6.34
CA TRP A 106 -2.01 11.57 7.13
C TRP A 106 -1.60 10.09 7.07
N THR A 107 -0.62 9.71 6.24
CA THR A 107 -0.11 8.32 6.18
C THR A 107 1.21 8.16 6.90
N ILE A 108 1.46 6.94 7.39
CA ILE A 108 2.80 6.55 7.86
C ILE A 108 3.60 6.06 6.66
N THR A 109 4.51 6.90 6.17
CA THR A 109 5.37 6.58 5.03
C THR A 109 6.69 5.99 5.49
N VAL A 110 7.02 4.79 5.01
CA VAL A 110 8.16 3.97 5.48
C VAL A 110 9.25 3.90 4.42
N ALA A 111 10.50 4.10 4.85
CA ALA A 111 11.73 4.02 4.04
C ALA A 111 12.44 2.66 4.17
#